data_AF-A0A809SD04-F1
#
_entry.id   AF-A0A809SD04-F1
#
_cell.length_a   1.000
_cell.length_b   1.000
_cell.length_c   1.000
_cell.angle_alpha   90.00
_cell.angle_beta   90.00
_cell.angle_gamma   90.00
#
_symmetry.space_group_name_H-M   'P 1'
#
loop_
_entity.id
_entity.type
_entity.pdbx_description
1 polymer ?
#
loop_
_entity_poly.entity_id
_entity_poly.type
_entity_poly.pdbx_seq_one_letter_code
_entity_poly.pdbx_strand_id
1 'polypeptide(L)'
;MQNTAKLDSTGAAEQSDITSAAIDGELDSAQFDTFLRDYKRDNDLESQWQTYHLIGDALRQTPMHASSIAQRVSAQLANEPTLLAPQRKSLVHKYALPVAASVAAVMLVSWSALNLTSDPIHSSTLAANTPSAQQPVIQTAQIDPTQLNEFIAAHRDYSAGVNSPFVNASYEIPAERNR
;
A
#
# COMPACT_ATOMS: atom_id res chain seq x y z
N MET A 1 -28.46 -43.21 18.55
CA MET A 1 -27.12 -43.33 17.94
C MET A 1 -27.10 -42.76 16.52
N GLN A 2 -27.63 -41.55 16.28
CA GLN A 2 -27.75 -40.97 14.92
C GLN A 2 -27.02 -39.62 14.76
N ASN A 3 -26.24 -39.18 15.75
CA ASN A 3 -25.71 -37.81 15.79
C ASN A 3 -24.25 -37.66 15.31
N THR A 4 -23.49 -38.75 15.19
CA THR A 4 -22.06 -38.70 14.82
C THR A 4 -21.83 -38.67 13.31
N ALA A 5 -22.70 -39.28 12.50
CA ALA A 5 -22.55 -39.31 11.04
C ALA A 5 -22.88 -37.97 10.34
N LYS A 6 -23.74 -37.14 10.95
CA LYS A 6 -24.15 -35.85 10.37
C LYS A 6 -23.11 -34.74 10.57
N LEU A 7 -22.28 -34.87 11.60
CA LEU A 7 -21.23 -33.91 11.90
C LEU A 7 -20.07 -34.04 10.91
N ASP A 8 -19.66 -35.27 10.58
CA ASP A 8 -18.59 -35.53 9.60
C ASP A 8 -19.01 -35.14 8.17
N SER A 9 -20.27 -35.38 7.78
CA SER A 9 -20.74 -35.01 6.44
C SER A 9 -20.79 -33.50 6.19
N THR A 10 -21.00 -32.72 7.26
CA THR A 10 -21.10 -31.27 7.16
C THR A 10 -19.71 -30.67 6.93
N GLY A 11 -18.69 -31.14 7.65
CA GLY A 11 -17.31 -30.72 7.44
C GLY A 11 -16.77 -31.09 6.06
N ALA A 12 -17.06 -32.29 5.57
CA ALA A 12 -16.63 -32.71 4.23
C ALA A 12 -17.28 -31.88 3.10
N ALA A 13 -18.55 -31.51 3.24
CA ALA A 13 -19.23 -30.66 2.27
C ALA A 13 -18.66 -29.23 2.28
N GLU A 14 -18.43 -28.65 3.46
CA GLU A 14 -17.80 -27.34 3.62
C GLU A 14 -16.38 -27.32 3.01
N GLN A 15 -15.62 -28.39 3.20
CA GLN A 15 -14.27 -28.52 2.64
C GLN A 15 -14.27 -28.58 1.10
N SER A 16 -15.23 -29.28 0.51
CA SER A 16 -15.39 -29.32 -0.95
C SER A 16 -15.79 -27.97 -1.54
N ASP A 17 -16.63 -27.21 -0.84
CA ASP A 17 -17.06 -25.87 -1.23
C ASP A 17 -15.88 -24.89 -1.22
N ILE A 18 -15.10 -24.89 -0.13
CA ILE A 18 -13.87 -24.08 -0.01
C ILE A 18 -12.86 -24.44 -1.11
N THR A 19 -12.71 -25.72 -1.42
CA THR A 19 -11.79 -26.18 -2.48
C THR A 19 -12.25 -25.71 -3.87
N SER A 20 -13.55 -25.77 -4.16
CA SER A 20 -14.11 -25.23 -5.40
C SER A 20 -13.92 -23.72 -5.49
N ALA A 21 -14.27 -22.98 -4.44
CA ALA A 21 -14.08 -21.54 -4.37
C ALA A 21 -12.61 -21.13 -4.53
N ALA A 22 -11.68 -21.94 -4.01
CA ALA A 22 -10.24 -21.74 -4.21
C ALA A 22 -9.81 -21.91 -5.67
N ILE A 23 -10.38 -22.89 -6.39
CA ILE A 23 -10.09 -23.15 -7.81
C ILE A 23 -10.65 -22.04 -8.70
N ASP A 24 -11.86 -21.57 -8.39
CA ASP A 24 -12.54 -20.50 -9.15
C ASP A 24 -12.02 -19.09 -8.80
N GLY A 25 -11.16 -18.98 -7.78
CA GLY A 25 -10.56 -17.70 -7.35
C GLY A 25 -11.51 -16.80 -6.57
N GLU A 26 -12.54 -17.38 -5.94
CA GLU A 26 -13.58 -16.67 -5.18
C GLU A 26 -13.21 -16.43 -3.72
N LEU A 27 -12.14 -17.06 -3.22
CA LEU A 27 -11.63 -16.83 -1.85
C LEU A 27 -10.95 -15.46 -1.71
N ASP A 28 -11.20 -14.79 -0.59
CA ASP A 28 -10.40 -13.63 -0.20
C ASP A 28 -8.96 -14.02 0.19
N SER A 29 -8.07 -13.04 0.34
CA SER A 29 -6.65 -13.30 0.64
C SER A 29 -6.42 -14.06 1.95
N ALA A 30 -7.21 -13.79 2.99
CA ALA A 30 -7.06 -14.43 4.30
C ALA A 30 -7.61 -15.86 4.31
N GLN A 31 -8.71 -16.08 3.59
CA GLN A 31 -9.29 -17.40 3.36
C GLN A 31 -8.35 -18.26 2.52
N PHE A 32 -7.78 -17.70 1.45
CA PHE A 32 -6.82 -18.40 0.61
C PHE A 32 -5.53 -18.75 1.37
N ASP A 33 -5.01 -17.84 2.20
CA ASP A 33 -3.86 -18.14 3.07
C ASP A 33 -4.14 -19.27 4.06
N THR A 34 -5.40 -19.39 4.51
CA THR A 34 -5.83 -20.47 5.42
C THR A 34 -5.93 -21.78 4.67
N PHE A 35 -6.62 -21.78 3.53
CA PHE A 35 -6.67 -22.92 2.62
C PHE A 35 -5.27 -23.45 2.28
N LEU A 36 -4.31 -22.57 1.94
CA LEU A 36 -2.95 -22.98 1.58
C LEU A 36 -2.18 -23.62 2.75
N ARG A 37 -2.45 -23.22 4.00
CA ARG A 37 -1.86 -23.87 5.19
C ARG A 37 -2.43 -25.26 5.42
N ASP A 38 -3.71 -25.44 5.17
CA ASP A 38 -4.41 -26.71 5.37
C ASP A 38 -4.06 -27.69 4.25
N TYR A 39 -4.00 -27.20 3.01
CA TYR A 39 -3.51 -27.92 1.84
C TYR A 39 -2.11 -28.53 2.05
N LYS A 40 -1.20 -27.81 2.72
CA LYS A 40 0.16 -28.33 3.00
C LYS A 40 0.19 -29.46 4.03
N ARG A 41 -0.88 -29.68 4.79
CA ARG A 41 -0.95 -30.67 5.88
C ARG A 41 -1.85 -31.85 5.52
N ASP A 42 -2.83 -31.64 4.66
CA ASP A 42 -3.87 -32.60 4.32
C ASP A 42 -3.68 -33.17 2.91
N ASN A 43 -3.40 -34.48 2.84
CA ASN A 43 -3.22 -35.19 1.57
C ASN A 43 -4.55 -35.40 0.82
N ASP A 44 -5.67 -35.46 1.54
CA ASP A 44 -6.98 -35.66 0.91
C ASP A 44 -7.41 -34.40 0.16
N LEU A 45 -7.08 -33.22 0.72
CA LEU A 45 -7.29 -31.92 0.07
C LEU A 45 -6.43 -31.78 -1.21
N GLU A 46 -5.17 -32.23 -1.16
CA GLU A 46 -4.30 -32.27 -2.33
C GLU A 46 -4.88 -33.14 -3.45
N SER A 47 -5.34 -34.34 -3.10
CA SER A 47 -5.96 -35.28 -4.05
C SER A 47 -7.23 -34.71 -4.68
N GLN A 48 -8.08 -34.06 -3.89
CA GLN A 48 -9.31 -33.42 -4.37
C GLN A 48 -9.01 -32.26 -5.33
N TRP A 49 -8.05 -31.40 -4.98
CA TRP A 49 -7.56 -30.32 -5.84
C TRP A 49 -7.05 -30.84 -7.19
N GLN A 50 -6.21 -31.88 -7.17
CA GLN A 50 -5.69 -32.51 -8.39
C GLN A 50 -6.83 -33.10 -9.25
N THR A 51 -7.80 -33.74 -8.62
CA THR A 51 -8.95 -34.35 -9.31
C THR A 51 -9.79 -33.29 -10.03
N TYR A 52 -10.05 -32.15 -9.40
CA TYR A 52 -10.86 -31.09 -10.01
C TYR A 52 -10.13 -30.45 -11.20
N HIS A 53 -8.82 -30.21 -11.09
CA HIS A 53 -8.02 -29.76 -12.23
C HIS A 53 -8.00 -30.77 -13.37
N LEU A 54 -7.88 -32.08 -13.07
CA LEU A 54 -7.92 -33.13 -14.08
C LEU A 54 -9.26 -33.16 -14.84
N ILE A 55 -10.38 -33.03 -14.13
CA ILE A 55 -11.71 -32.92 -14.75
C ILE A 55 -11.77 -31.67 -15.64
N GLY A 56 -11.29 -30.52 -15.14
CA GLY A 56 -11.22 -29.27 -15.90
C GLY A 56 -10.39 -29.39 -17.19
N ASP A 57 -9.24 -30.06 -17.11
CA ASP A 57 -8.37 -30.32 -18.25
C ASP A 57 -9.02 -31.26 -19.26
N ALA A 58 -9.68 -32.31 -18.79
CA ALA A 58 -10.42 -33.24 -19.66
C ALA A 58 -11.57 -32.52 -20.41
N LEU A 59 -12.32 -31.65 -19.72
CA LEU A 59 -13.39 -30.85 -20.33
C LEU A 59 -12.87 -29.85 -21.36
N ARG A 60 -11.68 -29.28 -21.13
CA ARG A 60 -11.01 -28.33 -22.04
C ARG A 60 -10.22 -29.01 -23.16
N GLN A 61 -10.13 -30.35 -23.15
CA GLN A 61 -9.29 -31.14 -24.05
C GLN A 61 -7.81 -30.71 -23.97
N THR A 62 -7.37 -30.28 -22.79
CA THR A 62 -5.96 -29.97 -22.53
C THR A 62 -5.14 -31.25 -22.69
N PRO A 63 -4.00 -31.24 -23.42
CA PRO A 63 -3.14 -32.40 -23.53
C PRO A 63 -2.70 -32.88 -22.14
N MET A 64 -2.91 -34.16 -21.85
CA MET A 64 -2.44 -34.72 -20.58
C MET A 64 -0.91 -34.66 -20.54
N HIS A 65 -0.39 -33.85 -19.63
CA HIS A 65 1.02 -33.80 -19.35
C HIS A 65 1.44 -34.93 -18.40
N ALA A 66 2.73 -35.26 -18.38
CA ALA A 66 3.26 -36.21 -17.42
C ALA A 66 2.94 -35.75 -15.99
N SER A 67 2.40 -36.65 -15.17
CA SER A 67 2.04 -36.40 -13.76
C SER A 67 3.21 -35.90 -12.90
N SER A 68 4.45 -36.04 -13.38
CA SER A 68 5.67 -35.65 -12.68
C SER A 68 6.09 -34.19 -12.87
N ILE A 69 5.41 -33.39 -13.70
CA ILE A 69 5.82 -31.98 -13.92
C ILE A 69 5.75 -31.19 -12.62
N ALA A 70 4.63 -31.26 -11.89
CA ALA A 70 4.46 -30.54 -10.62
C ALA A 70 5.57 -30.90 -9.61
N GLN A 71 5.91 -32.19 -9.51
CA GLN A 71 6.97 -32.68 -8.64
C GLN A 71 8.36 -32.15 -9.06
N ARG A 72 8.66 -32.15 -10.37
CA ARG A 72 9.94 -31.64 -10.90
C ARG A 72 10.08 -30.14 -10.68
N VAL A 73 9.01 -29.38 -10.93
CA VAL A 73 8.98 -27.93 -10.70
C VAL A 73 9.14 -27.63 -9.22
N SER A 74 8.41 -28.32 -8.34
CA SER A 74 8.55 -28.19 -6.89
C SER A 74 9.98 -28.46 -6.41
N ALA A 75 10.60 -29.54 -6.90
CA ALA A 75 11.99 -29.88 -6.57
C ALA A 75 12.98 -28.83 -7.09
N GLN A 76 12.75 -28.25 -8.27
CA GLN A 76 13.61 -27.20 -8.81
C GLN A 76 13.47 -25.90 -8.00
N LEU A 77 12.23 -25.48 -7.69
CA LEU A 77 11.93 -24.30 -6.88
C LEU A 77 12.51 -24.41 -5.46
N ALA A 78 12.53 -25.61 -4.86
CA ALA A 78 13.13 -25.83 -3.55
C ALA A 78 14.66 -25.58 -3.53
N ASN A 79 15.32 -25.68 -4.69
CA ASN A 79 16.74 -25.40 -4.86
C ASN A 79 17.02 -23.95 -5.28
N GLU A 80 15.98 -23.16 -5.55
CA GLU A 80 16.15 -21.74 -5.90
C GLU A 80 16.34 -20.91 -4.61
N PRO A 81 17.28 -19.94 -4.61
CA PRO A 81 17.39 -19.01 -3.50
C PRO A 81 16.09 -18.21 -3.41
N THR A 82 15.43 -18.24 -2.24
CA THR A 82 14.17 -17.51 -2.03
C THR A 82 14.39 -16.03 -2.29
N LEU A 83 13.96 -15.57 -3.47
CA LEU A 83 13.97 -14.15 -3.83
C LEU A 83 12.91 -13.47 -2.96
N LEU A 84 13.35 -12.85 -1.86
CA LEU A 84 12.54 -11.93 -1.06
C LEU A 84 12.21 -10.72 -1.93
N ALA A 85 11.17 -10.82 -2.76
CA ALA A 85 10.62 -9.68 -3.46
C ALA A 85 10.25 -8.61 -2.40
N PRO A 86 10.57 -7.32 -2.62
CA PRO A 86 10.30 -6.27 -1.66
C PRO A 86 8.80 -6.24 -1.35
N GLN A 87 8.44 -6.63 -0.13
CA GLN A 87 7.05 -6.57 0.32
C GLN A 87 6.60 -5.10 0.36
N ARG A 88 5.45 -4.81 -0.25
CA ARG A 88 4.82 -3.49 -0.21
C ARG A 88 4.39 -3.22 1.24
N LYS A 89 5.26 -2.58 2.01
CA LYS A 89 4.93 -2.12 3.37
C LYS A 89 3.81 -1.08 3.24
N SER A 90 2.70 -1.31 3.92
CA SER A 90 1.59 -0.36 4.02
C SER A 90 2.09 0.98 4.58
N LEU A 91 2.12 2.03 3.74
CA LEU A 91 2.53 3.39 4.12
C LEU A 91 1.54 4.05 5.10
N VAL A 92 0.37 3.43 5.31
CA VAL A 92 -0.73 3.97 6.11
C VAL A 92 -0.28 4.26 7.55
N HIS A 93 0.61 3.43 8.11
CA HIS A 93 1.15 3.64 9.46
C HIS A 93 2.11 4.83 9.56
N LYS A 94 2.79 5.21 8.47
CA LYS A 94 3.76 6.32 8.49
C LYS A 94 3.10 7.69 8.56
N TYR A 95 1.86 7.81 8.08
CA TYR A 95 1.14 9.08 8.00
C TYR A 95 -0.01 9.22 9.01
N ALA A 96 -0.41 8.14 9.69
CA ALA A 96 -1.48 8.19 10.69
C ALA A 96 -1.17 9.15 11.86
N LEU A 97 0.07 9.14 12.35
CA LEU A 97 0.53 9.95 13.48
C LEU A 97 0.57 11.48 13.18
N PRO A 98 1.20 11.95 12.09
CA PRO A 98 1.23 13.38 11.77
C PRO A 98 -0.15 13.96 11.39
N VAL A 99 -1.02 13.17 10.73
CA VAL A 99 -2.40 13.60 10.43
C VAL A 99 -3.21 13.75 11.72
N ALA A 100 -3.14 12.78 12.63
CA ALA A 100 -3.83 12.87 13.92
C ALA A 100 -3.34 14.05 14.77
N ALA A 101 -2.02 14.31 14.79
CA ALA A 101 -1.44 15.46 15.51
C ALA A 101 -1.94 16.80 14.96
N SER A 102 -2.05 16.91 13.63
CA SER A 102 -2.55 18.14 12.98
C SER A 102 -4.01 18.42 13.35
N VAL A 103 -4.86 17.40 13.35
CA VAL A 103 -6.28 17.54 13.76
C VAL A 103 -6.39 17.90 15.24
N ALA A 104 -5.61 17.28 16.12
CA ALA A 104 -5.61 17.60 17.54
C ALA A 104 -5.19 19.04 17.83
N ALA A 105 -4.15 19.55 17.14
CA ALA A 105 -3.70 20.93 17.28
C ALA A 105 -4.78 21.95 16.86
N VAL A 106 -5.46 21.72 15.72
CA VAL A 106 -6.56 22.58 15.26
C VAL A 106 -7.72 22.59 16.26
N MET A 107 -8.07 21.44 16.84
CA MET A 107 -9.11 21.35 17.87
C MET A 107 -8.75 22.12 19.13
N LEU A 108 -7.51 22.02 19.62
CA LEU A 108 -7.06 22.75 20.83
C LEU A 108 -7.08 24.28 20.63
N VAL A 109 -6.59 24.76 19.48
CA VAL A 109 -6.61 26.20 19.15
C VAL A 109 -8.05 26.72 19.04
N SER A 110 -8.93 25.96 18.36
CA SER A 110 -10.34 26.31 18.23
C SER A 110 -11.06 26.37 19.58
N TRP A 111 -10.76 25.42 20.48
CA TRP A 111 -11.30 25.40 21.84
C TRP A 111 -10.83 26.58 22.69
N SER A 112 -9.55 26.97 22.57
CA SER A 112 -9.02 28.12 23.30
C SER A 112 -9.64 29.44 22.84
N ALA A 113 -9.90 29.61 21.54
CA ALA A 113 -10.52 30.82 21.00
C ALA A 113 -11.96 31.03 21.49
N LEU A 114 -12.71 29.94 21.66
CA LEU A 114 -14.07 29.97 22.21
C LEU A 114 -14.09 30.38 23.70
N ASN A 115 -13.08 29.96 24.48
CA ASN A 115 -12.97 30.35 25.89
C ASN A 115 -12.51 31.81 26.10
N LEU A 116 -11.81 32.41 25.13
CA LEU A 116 -11.38 33.82 25.19
C LEU A 116 -12.49 34.83 24.89
N THR A 117 -13.64 34.38 24.39
CA THR A 117 -14.79 35.27 24.08
C THR A 117 -15.67 35.55 25.31
N SER A 118 -15.29 35.07 26.49
CA SER A 118 -16.05 35.22 27.74
C SER A 118 -15.41 36.19 28.75
N ASP A 119 -14.77 37.28 28.28
CA ASP A 119 -14.40 38.41 29.14
C ASP A 119 -15.31 39.63 28.84
N PRO A 120 -16.12 40.09 29.82
CA PRO A 120 -16.83 41.36 29.70
C PRO A 120 -15.83 42.53 29.86
N ILE A 121 -15.61 43.25 28.75
CA ILE A 121 -15.22 44.67 28.64
C ILE A 121 -14.19 45.16 29.68
N HIS A 122 -12.91 45.09 29.32
CA HIS A 122 -11.93 46.09 29.76
C HIS A 122 -11.70 47.07 28.61
N SER A 123 -12.34 48.25 28.71
CA SER A 123 -12.11 49.39 27.83
C SER A 123 -10.68 49.92 28.00
N SER A 124 -9.81 49.64 27.03
CA SER A 124 -8.55 50.34 26.87
C SER A 124 -8.80 51.69 26.19
N THR A 125 -9.03 52.73 26.99
CA THR A 125 -9.01 54.12 26.52
C THR A 125 -7.60 54.69 26.70
N LEU A 126 -6.76 54.69 25.67
CA LEU A 126 -5.63 55.61 25.58
C LEU A 126 -5.30 56.04 24.14
N ALA A 127 -5.10 57.35 24.02
CA ALA A 127 -4.67 58.17 22.89
C ALA A 127 -5.70 58.47 21.78
N ALA A 128 -6.32 59.65 21.91
CA ALA A 128 -6.97 60.35 20.81
C ALA A 128 -5.94 60.63 19.70
N ASN A 129 -6.07 59.93 18.57
CA ASN A 129 -5.46 60.33 17.32
C ASN A 129 -6.55 60.99 16.47
N THR A 130 -6.36 62.27 16.16
CA THR A 130 -7.20 63.06 15.26
C THR A 130 -7.37 62.37 13.89
N PRO A 131 -8.54 62.47 13.24
CA PRO A 131 -8.79 61.78 11.99
C PRO A 131 -8.06 62.47 10.82
N SER A 132 -7.00 61.85 10.32
CA SER A 132 -6.54 62.05 8.94
C SER A 132 -7.07 60.90 8.09
N ALA A 133 -7.92 61.21 7.12
CA ALA A 133 -8.43 60.25 6.15
C ALA A 133 -7.27 59.62 5.36
N GLN A 134 -6.96 58.35 5.65
CA GLN A 134 -6.08 57.53 4.81
C GLN A 134 -6.92 56.46 4.13
N GLN A 135 -6.94 56.56 2.80
CA GLN A 135 -7.55 55.59 1.89
C GLN A 135 -6.91 54.21 2.04
N PRO A 136 -7.63 53.12 1.70
CA PRO A 136 -7.05 51.78 1.70
C PRO A 136 -5.90 51.72 0.68
N VAL A 137 -4.67 51.70 1.17
CA VAL A 137 -3.50 51.39 0.34
C VAL A 137 -3.50 49.89 0.12
N ILE A 138 -3.79 49.47 -1.11
CA ILE A 138 -3.52 48.09 -1.56
C ILE A 138 -2.00 47.92 -1.49
N GLN A 139 -1.50 47.20 -0.49
CA GLN A 139 -0.10 46.80 -0.42
C GLN A 139 0.15 45.77 -1.51
N THR A 140 0.69 46.20 -2.64
CA THR A 140 1.34 45.29 -3.59
C THR A 140 2.54 44.70 -2.87
N ALA A 141 2.52 43.39 -2.58
CA ALA A 141 3.62 42.69 -1.94
C ALA A 141 4.90 42.90 -2.77
N GLN A 142 5.78 43.79 -2.32
CA GLN A 142 7.13 43.87 -2.85
C GLN A 142 7.87 42.64 -2.34
N ILE A 143 8.12 41.69 -3.25
CA ILE A 143 8.89 40.50 -2.93
C ILE A 143 10.31 40.96 -2.62
N ASP A 144 10.68 40.85 -1.35
CA ASP A 144 12.02 41.18 -0.89
C ASP A 144 13.04 40.21 -1.52
N PRO A 145 14.04 40.69 -2.30
CA PRO A 145 15.01 39.83 -2.96
C PRO A 145 15.78 38.93 -1.99
N THR A 146 15.92 39.34 -0.72
CA THR A 146 16.54 38.52 0.33
C THR A 146 15.71 37.27 0.65
N GLN A 147 14.39 37.41 0.83
CA GLN A 147 13.49 36.27 1.06
C GLN A 147 13.41 35.35 -0.16
N LEU A 148 13.44 35.93 -1.37
CA LEU A 148 13.49 35.14 -2.60
C LEU A 148 14.78 34.30 -2.67
N ASN A 149 15.92 34.86 -2.29
CA ASN A 149 17.20 34.15 -2.34
C ASN A 149 17.27 33.02 -1.28
N GLU A 150 16.73 33.27 -0.09
CA GLU A 150 16.59 32.25 0.97
C GLU A 150 15.65 31.11 0.54
N PHE A 151 14.51 31.45 -0.08
CA PHE A 151 13.57 30.48 -0.62
C PHE A 151 14.21 29.60 -1.71
N ILE A 152 14.95 30.20 -2.64
CA ILE A 152 15.66 29.48 -3.71
C ILE A 152 16.77 28.59 -3.13
N ALA A 153 17.50 29.05 -2.12
CA ALA A 153 18.53 28.26 -1.45
C ALA A 153 17.93 27.01 -0.78
N ALA A 154 16.82 27.17 -0.03
CA ALA A 154 16.14 26.06 0.63
C ALA A 154 15.59 24.99 -0.35
N HIS A 155 15.21 25.39 -1.56
CA HIS A 155 14.69 24.47 -2.58
C HIS A 155 15.78 23.80 -3.43
N ARG A 156 17.01 24.33 -3.44
CA ARG A 156 18.13 23.75 -4.20
C ARG A 156 18.54 22.37 -3.68
N ASP A 157 18.45 22.17 -2.37
CA ASP A 157 18.80 20.91 -1.70
C ASP A 157 17.84 19.74 -2.05
N TYR A 158 16.67 20.05 -2.64
CA TYR A 158 15.68 19.06 -3.06
C TYR A 158 15.72 18.73 -4.57
N SER A 159 16.69 19.25 -5.32
CA SER A 159 16.85 18.88 -6.73
C SER A 159 17.43 17.46 -6.86
N ALA A 160 16.55 16.49 -7.13
CA ALA A 160 16.90 15.11 -7.44
C ALA A 160 17.62 15.04 -8.80
N GLY A 161 18.93 15.28 -8.80
CA GLY A 161 19.76 15.18 -10.01
C GLY A 161 21.26 15.41 -9.82
N VAL A 162 21.68 16.14 -8.78
CA VAL A 162 23.09 16.51 -8.61
C VAL A 162 23.97 15.37 -8.07
N ASN A 163 23.38 14.35 -7.42
CA ASN A 163 24.11 13.25 -6.79
C ASN A 163 23.80 11.85 -7.38
N SER A 164 23.32 11.76 -8.62
CA SER A 164 23.15 10.44 -9.28
C SER A 164 24.44 10.01 -9.97
N PRO A 165 25.07 8.87 -9.60
CA PRO A 165 26.31 8.38 -10.21
C PRO A 165 26.13 7.82 -11.65
N PHE A 166 24.97 8.00 -12.28
CA PHE A 166 24.61 7.37 -13.55
C PHE A 166 24.50 8.33 -14.75
N VAL A 167 24.93 9.59 -14.62
CA VAL A 167 24.77 10.58 -15.72
C VAL A 167 25.84 10.45 -16.83
N ASN A 168 26.90 9.66 -16.63
CA ASN A 168 27.91 9.39 -17.66
C ASN A 168 27.91 7.92 -18.11
N ALA A 169 26.83 7.46 -18.73
CA ALA A 169 26.85 6.23 -19.51
C ALA A 169 27.07 6.60 -20.99
N SER A 170 28.34 6.64 -21.42
CA SER A 170 28.69 6.71 -22.85
C SER A 170 28.23 5.41 -23.52
N TYR A 171 27.30 5.50 -24.47
CA TYR A 171 26.88 4.35 -25.28
C TYR A 171 27.95 4.07 -26.32
N GLU A 172 28.85 3.11 -26.03
CA GLU A 172 29.76 2.58 -27.03
C GLU A 172 28.97 1.61 -27.91
N ILE A 173 28.75 1.97 -29.18
CA ILE A 173 28.11 1.12 -30.19
C ILE A 173 29.15 0.12 -30.67
N PRO A 174 29.02 -1.19 -30.42
CA PRO A 174 29.91 -2.17 -31.02
C PRO A 174 29.65 -2.21 -32.53
N ALA A 175 30.68 -1.91 -33.32
CA ALA A 175 30.64 -2.06 -34.76
C ALA A 175 30.33 -3.52 -35.12
N GLU A 176 29.27 -3.73 -35.89
CA GLU A 176 28.96 -5.02 -36.53
C GLU A 176 30.20 -5.55 -37.24
N ARG A 177 30.73 -6.69 -36.77
CA ARG A 177 31.71 -7.44 -37.53
C ARG A 177 30.97 -8.30 -38.55
N ASN A 178 30.82 -7.73 -39.73
CA ASN A 178 30.39 -8.40 -40.93
C ASN A 178 31.50 -9.37 -41.38
N ARG A 179 31.24 -10.70 -41.30
CA ARG A 179 31.69 -11.79 -42.19
C ARG A 179 31.53 -13.15 -41.53
#